data_AF-A0AAC9X3H1-F1
#
_entry.id   AF-A0AAC9X3H1-F1
#
_cell.length_a   1.000
_cell.length_b   1.000
_cell.length_c   1.000
_cell.angle_alpha   90.00
_cell.angle_beta   90.00
_cell.angle_gamma   90.00
#
_symmetry.space_group_name_H-M   'P 1'
#
loop_
_entity.id
_entity.type
_entity.pdbx_description
1 polymer ?
#
loop_
_entity_poly.entity_id
_entity_poly.type
_entity_poly.pdbx_seq_one_letter_code
_entity_poly.pdbx_strand_id
1 'polypeptide(L)'
;MFSSTPEQPTSATTLPANAGEVTDGAVDRVGQGVTTIKDSVIAKVAGLAVREVAGVHSLGSVPTRALGAILDAISSADVNPGISVTVSDDDVAVEIVLVADYPVPLTALADQVRAATTRAIEGLVGIAVSTVNVTITDIYVAKEPEDNDVA
;
A
#
# COMPACT_ATOMS: atom_id res chain seq x y z
N MET A 1 -69.47 -32.75 2.15
CA MET A 1 -69.04 -33.44 3.38
C MET A 1 -68.02 -32.55 4.05
N PHE A 2 -68.32 -32.19 5.30
CA PHE A 2 -67.66 -31.18 6.11
C PHE A 2 -66.41 -31.74 6.80
N SER A 3 -65.33 -30.95 6.87
CA SER A 3 -64.45 -30.97 8.03
C SER A 3 -64.15 -29.53 8.46
N SER A 4 -64.86 -29.12 9.51
CA SER A 4 -64.47 -28.10 10.50
C SER A 4 -63.18 -28.59 11.22
N THR A 5 -62.37 -27.83 11.95
CA THR A 5 -62.44 -26.53 12.66
C THR A 5 -60.97 -26.08 12.98
N PRO A 6 -60.66 -25.04 13.77
CA PRO A 6 -59.55 -24.11 13.54
C PRO A 6 -58.39 -24.31 14.55
N GLU A 7 -57.32 -23.52 14.46
CA GLU A 7 -56.63 -22.92 15.62
C GLU A 7 -55.52 -21.95 15.15
N GLN A 8 -55.77 -20.66 15.38
CA GLN A 8 -54.79 -19.61 15.69
C GLN A 8 -55.02 -19.29 17.18
N PRO A 9 -54.14 -18.61 17.96
CA PRO A 9 -52.92 -17.85 17.63
C PRO A 9 -51.73 -18.18 18.58
N THR A 10 -50.51 -17.64 18.46
CA THR A 10 -50.11 -16.31 18.97
C THR A 10 -48.65 -15.96 18.65
N SER A 11 -48.48 -14.74 18.13
CA SER A 11 -47.48 -13.74 18.51
C SER A 11 -45.98 -14.03 18.38
N ALA A 12 -45.37 -13.40 17.36
CA ALA A 12 -44.16 -12.62 17.59
C ALA A 12 -44.25 -11.29 16.81
N THR A 13 -44.25 -10.21 17.59
CA THR A 13 -44.28 -8.81 17.21
C THR A 13 -42.94 -8.35 16.62
N THR A 14 -42.97 -7.23 15.89
CA THR A 14 -41.89 -6.22 15.69
C THR A 14 -40.86 -6.56 14.61
N LEU A 15 -40.49 -5.72 13.63
CA LEU A 15 -40.64 -4.28 13.36
C LEU A 15 -40.41 -4.05 11.84
N PRO A 16 -40.95 -3.01 11.18
CA PRO A 16 -40.63 -2.69 9.78
C PRO A 16 -39.18 -2.20 9.64
N ALA A 17 -38.35 -2.93 8.90
CA ALA A 17 -37.08 -2.39 8.40
C ALA A 17 -37.37 -1.59 7.13
N ASN A 18 -37.60 -0.31 7.32
CA ASN A 18 -37.51 0.70 6.28
C ASN A 18 -36.13 0.56 5.63
N ALA A 19 -36.06 -0.05 4.45
CA ALA A 19 -34.88 -0.06 3.61
C ALA A 19 -34.72 1.37 3.08
N GLY A 20 -34.14 2.23 3.93
CA GLY A 20 -33.68 3.55 3.54
C GLY A 20 -32.78 3.38 2.34
N GLU A 21 -33.24 3.93 1.23
CA GLU A 21 -32.43 4.32 0.09
C GLU A 21 -31.26 5.13 0.65
N VAL A 22 -30.08 4.50 0.71
CA VAL A 22 -28.83 5.19 0.99
C VAL A 22 -28.52 6.05 -0.23
N THR A 23 -29.16 7.21 -0.29
CA THR A 23 -28.60 8.36 -0.99
C THR A 23 -27.39 8.80 -0.18
N ASP A 24 -26.26 8.10 -0.37
CA ASP A 24 -25.00 8.50 0.23
C ASP A 24 -24.53 9.78 -0.44
N GLY A 25 -24.73 10.87 0.30
CA GLY A 25 -23.95 12.09 0.27
C GLY A 25 -23.60 12.60 -1.12
N ALA A 26 -24.42 13.52 -1.62
CA ALA A 26 -23.89 14.62 -2.41
C ALA A 26 -22.70 15.21 -1.64
N VAL A 27 -21.48 14.89 -2.09
CA VAL A 27 -20.28 15.60 -1.69
C VAL A 27 -20.47 17.03 -2.17
N ASP A 28 -20.93 17.87 -1.26
CA ASP A 28 -21.00 19.31 -1.43
C ASP A 28 -19.59 19.76 -1.81
N ARG A 29 -19.39 20.05 -3.10
CA ARG A 29 -18.09 20.44 -3.62
C ARG A 29 -17.77 21.79 -3.02
N VAL A 30 -16.99 21.75 -1.95
CA VAL A 30 -16.22 22.86 -1.39
C VAL A 30 -15.63 23.65 -2.57
N GLY A 31 -15.72 24.98 -2.49
CA GLY A 31 -15.55 25.92 -3.60
C GLY A 31 -14.34 25.69 -4.51
N GLN A 32 -14.37 26.31 -5.69
CA GLN A 32 -13.34 26.11 -6.71
C GLN A 32 -11.95 26.53 -6.20
N GLY A 33 -11.06 25.55 -6.07
CA GLY A 33 -9.67 25.71 -5.70
C GLY A 33 -8.80 24.77 -6.51
N VAL A 34 -7.50 25.07 -6.59
CA VAL A 34 -6.50 24.19 -7.21
C VAL A 34 -5.88 23.31 -6.14
N THR A 35 -5.96 22.00 -6.30
CA THR A 35 -5.28 21.02 -5.45
C THR A 35 -4.06 20.50 -6.19
N THR A 36 -2.89 20.59 -5.55
CA THR A 36 -1.63 20.03 -6.08
C THR A 36 -1.09 19.03 -5.08
N ILE A 37 -0.85 17.81 -5.54
CA ILE A 37 -0.23 16.75 -4.73
C ILE A 37 1.26 16.79 -4.99
N LYS A 38 2.06 16.87 -3.92
CA LYS A 38 3.52 16.83 -4.04
C LYS A 38 3.99 15.42 -4.34
N ASP A 39 5.03 15.32 -5.17
CA ASP A 39 5.83 14.12 -5.43
C ASP A 39 6.18 13.35 -4.13
N SER A 40 6.61 14.05 -3.09
CA SER A 40 6.94 13.50 -1.77
C SER A 40 5.76 12.78 -1.09
N VAL A 41 4.51 13.18 -1.36
CA VAL A 41 3.32 12.49 -0.85
C VAL A 41 3.08 11.21 -1.64
N ILE A 42 3.24 11.25 -2.97
CA ILE A 42 3.11 10.08 -3.86
C ILE A 42 4.17 9.03 -3.49
N ALA A 43 5.41 9.46 -3.25
CA ALA A 43 6.50 8.58 -2.81
C ALA A 43 6.21 7.92 -1.45
N LYS A 44 5.51 8.60 -0.54
CA LYS A 44 5.08 8.02 0.75
C LYS A 44 3.99 6.98 0.57
N VAL A 45 2.98 7.27 -0.26
CA VAL A 45 1.91 6.32 -0.57
C VAL A 45 2.48 5.07 -1.23
N ALA A 46 3.36 5.24 -2.22
CA ALA A 46 4.05 4.15 -2.89
C ALA A 46 4.85 3.32 -1.89
N GLY A 47 5.66 3.94 -1.03
CA GLY A 47 6.46 3.20 -0.05
C GLY A 47 5.65 2.45 1.00
N LEU A 48 4.51 2.98 1.42
CA LEU A 48 3.60 2.25 2.29
C LEU A 48 3.06 1.01 1.56
N ALA A 49 2.58 1.18 0.33
CA ALA A 49 2.05 0.07 -0.46
C ALA A 49 3.09 -1.02 -0.73
N VAL A 50 4.34 -0.65 -1.04
CA VAL A 50 5.41 -1.63 -1.29
C VAL A 50 5.74 -2.43 -0.03
N ARG A 51 5.75 -1.79 1.14
CA ARG A 51 6.05 -2.45 2.43
C ARG A 51 4.96 -3.42 2.87
N GLU A 52 3.74 -3.31 2.34
CA GLU A 52 2.64 -4.24 2.61
C GLU A 52 2.73 -5.51 1.77
N VAL A 53 3.57 -5.54 0.73
CA VAL A 53 3.75 -6.72 -0.12
C VAL A 53 4.59 -7.77 0.62
N ALA A 54 4.04 -8.97 0.74
CA ALA A 54 4.74 -10.11 1.34
C ALA A 54 6.02 -10.44 0.56
N GLY A 55 7.14 -10.54 1.27
CA GLY A 55 8.45 -10.83 0.67
C GLY A 55 9.31 -9.60 0.39
N VAL A 56 8.82 -8.39 0.69
CA VAL A 56 9.66 -7.19 0.76
C VAL A 56 10.28 -7.09 2.15
N HIS A 57 11.59 -7.22 2.23
CA HIS A 57 12.33 -7.06 3.49
C HIS A 57 12.55 -5.59 3.83
N SER A 58 13.12 -4.85 2.88
CA SER A 58 13.43 -3.42 3.03
C SER A 58 13.41 -2.68 1.69
N LEU A 59 13.21 -1.37 1.75
CA LEU A 59 13.33 -0.45 0.63
C LEU A 59 14.67 0.30 0.74
N GLY A 60 15.39 0.41 -0.37
CA GLY A 60 16.67 1.12 -0.46
C GLY A 60 17.90 0.31 -0.04
N SER A 61 19.07 0.92 -0.29
CA SER A 61 20.38 0.28 -0.17
C SER A 61 20.87 0.16 1.28
N VAL A 62 21.13 -1.08 1.68
CA VAL A 62 22.12 -1.62 2.65
C VAL A 62 22.15 -1.04 4.08
N PRO A 63 22.08 -1.87 5.15
CA PRO A 63 22.26 -1.43 6.52
C PRO A 63 23.64 -0.79 6.74
N THR A 64 23.60 0.43 7.29
CA THR A 64 24.62 1.48 7.37
C THR A 64 25.85 1.18 8.24
N ARG A 65 26.26 -0.08 8.43
CA ARG A 65 27.37 -0.37 9.37
C ARG A 65 28.76 0.07 8.86
N ALA A 66 28.88 0.54 7.61
CA ALA A 66 30.17 0.94 7.02
C ALA A 66 30.25 2.40 6.49
N LEU A 67 29.21 3.24 6.64
CA LEU A 67 29.12 4.58 6.01
C LEU A 67 29.15 5.77 6.99
N GLY A 68 29.72 5.59 8.18
CA GLY A 68 29.65 6.56 9.29
C GLY A 68 30.35 7.92 9.12
N ALA A 69 30.89 8.28 7.95
CA ALA A 69 31.61 9.56 7.77
C ALA A 69 31.34 10.32 6.46
N ILE A 70 30.70 9.69 5.45
CA ILE A 70 30.48 10.31 4.13
C ILE A 70 28.99 10.65 3.90
N LEU A 71 28.09 10.05 4.69
CA LEU A 71 26.64 10.19 4.53
C LEU A 71 26.07 11.52 5.05
N ASP A 72 26.83 12.25 5.88
CA ASP A 72 26.35 13.47 6.56
C ASP A 72 26.06 14.63 5.58
N ALA A 73 26.61 14.57 4.36
CA ALA A 73 26.38 15.57 3.31
C ALA A 73 25.15 15.29 2.42
N ILE A 74 24.51 14.13 2.55
CA ILE A 74 23.43 13.66 1.65
C ILE A 74 22.08 13.56 2.40
N SER A 75 22.07 13.85 3.71
CA SER A 75 20.95 13.59 4.63
C SER A 75 19.79 14.62 4.57
N SER A 76 19.84 15.62 3.68
CA SER A 76 18.91 16.77 3.71
C SER A 76 17.99 16.90 2.50
N ALA A 77 17.68 15.82 1.79
CA ALA A 77 16.61 15.84 0.80
C ALA A 77 15.77 14.57 0.95
N ASP A 78 14.58 14.71 1.51
CA ASP A 78 13.35 13.94 1.25
C ASP A 78 13.42 12.63 0.44
N VAL A 79 14.21 11.63 0.84
CA VAL A 79 14.25 10.33 0.15
C VAL A 79 13.66 9.26 1.07
N ASN A 80 12.44 8.82 0.76
CA ASN A 80 11.98 7.51 1.18
C ASN A 80 13.00 6.50 0.60
N PRO A 81 13.80 5.80 1.44
CA PRO A 81 14.97 5.08 0.97
C PRO A 81 14.58 4.10 -0.13
N GLY A 82 15.09 4.31 -1.35
CA GLY A 82 14.85 3.44 -2.49
C GLY A 82 13.60 3.71 -3.33
N ILE A 83 12.85 4.81 -3.15
CA ILE A 83 11.74 5.15 -4.05
C ILE A 83 11.94 6.54 -4.64
N SER A 84 12.00 6.62 -5.97
CA SER A 84 12.01 7.87 -6.73
C SER A 84 10.74 8.00 -7.55
N VAL A 85 10.14 9.18 -7.53
CA VAL A 85 8.89 9.47 -8.23
C VAL A 85 9.11 10.67 -9.13
N THR A 86 8.74 10.54 -10.40
CA THR A 86 8.74 11.64 -11.37
C THR A 86 7.31 11.88 -11.82
N VAL A 87 6.82 13.10 -11.59
CA VAL A 87 5.47 13.52 -11.96
C VAL A 87 5.53 14.28 -13.28
N SER A 88 4.69 13.90 -14.23
CA SER A 88 4.39 14.66 -15.45
C SER A 88 3.00 15.30 -15.32
N ASP A 89 2.52 15.99 -16.34
CA ASP A 89 1.26 16.74 -16.26
C ASP A 89 0.05 15.84 -15.92
N ASP A 90 -0.06 14.66 -16.55
CA ASP A 90 -1.20 13.75 -16.37
C ASP A 90 -0.82 12.37 -15.80
N ASP A 91 0.47 12.06 -15.72
CA ASP A 91 0.97 10.72 -15.40
C ASP A 91 2.15 10.76 -14.43
N VAL A 92 2.35 9.64 -13.72
CA VAL A 92 3.52 9.45 -12.84
C VAL A 92 4.36 8.25 -13.25
N ALA A 93 5.68 8.38 -13.09
CA ALA A 93 6.64 7.28 -13.22
C ALA A 93 7.30 7.02 -11.85
N VAL A 94 7.40 5.74 -11.48
CA VAL A 94 7.92 5.31 -10.19
C VAL A 94 9.07 4.34 -10.37
N GLU A 95 10.19 4.62 -9.71
CA GLU A 95 11.37 3.76 -9.62
C GLU A 95 11.49 3.24 -8.18
N ILE A 96 11.52 1.93 -8.02
CA ILE A 96 11.53 1.24 -6.72
C ILE A 96 12.78 0.37 -6.63
N VAL A 97 13.51 0.50 -5.52
CA VAL A 97 14.69 -0.27 -5.18
C VAL A 97 14.44 -0.99 -3.86
N LEU A 98 14.52 -2.32 -3.85
CA LEU A 98 14.17 -3.13 -2.69
C LEU A 98 15.09 -4.34 -2.47
N VAL A 99 15.03 -4.89 -1.26
CA VAL A 99 15.61 -6.17 -0.85
C VAL A 99 14.48 -7.17 -0.62
N ALA A 100 14.60 -8.35 -1.22
CA ALA A 100 13.60 -9.41 -1.13
C ALA A 100 13.90 -10.41 0.00
N ASP A 101 12.89 -11.01 0.62
CA ASP A 101 13.10 -12.13 1.55
C ASP A 101 13.34 -13.45 0.80
N TYR A 102 14.15 -14.32 1.40
CA TYR A 102 14.23 -15.73 1.03
C TYR A 102 13.21 -16.57 1.83
N PRO A 103 12.51 -17.56 1.24
CA PRO A 103 12.50 -17.94 -0.17
C PRO A 103 11.27 -17.37 -0.91
N VAL A 104 11.42 -16.24 -1.62
CA VAL A 104 10.34 -15.64 -2.42
C VAL A 104 10.69 -15.64 -3.92
N PRO A 105 9.76 -16.01 -4.83
CA PRO A 105 9.96 -15.88 -6.27
C PRO A 105 10.03 -14.40 -6.67
N LEU A 106 11.21 -13.95 -7.10
CA LEU A 106 11.49 -12.53 -7.37
C LEU A 106 10.65 -11.91 -8.49
N THR A 107 10.30 -12.68 -9.52
CA THR A 107 9.45 -12.20 -10.63
C THR A 107 8.04 -11.91 -10.14
N ALA A 108 7.45 -12.87 -9.40
CA ALA A 108 6.13 -12.70 -8.81
C ALA A 108 6.11 -11.59 -7.75
N LEU A 109 7.17 -11.45 -6.95
CA LEU A 109 7.33 -10.35 -6.02
C LEU A 109 7.32 -9.00 -6.76
N ALA A 110 8.12 -8.85 -7.82
CA ALA A 110 8.15 -7.61 -8.60
C ALA A 110 6.77 -7.28 -9.20
N ASP A 111 6.04 -8.28 -9.70
CA ASP A 111 4.69 -8.08 -10.24
C ASP A 111 3.68 -7.68 -9.16
N GLN A 112 3.78 -8.26 -7.97
CA GLN A 112 2.97 -7.87 -6.81
C GLN A 112 3.28 -6.45 -6.37
N VAL A 113 4.55 -6.07 -6.32
CA VAL A 113 5.01 -4.72 -6.00
C VAL A 113 4.44 -3.72 -7.02
N ARG A 114 4.58 -3.97 -8.33
CA ARG A 114 4.01 -3.11 -9.38
C ARG A 114 2.50 -2.95 -9.20
N ALA A 115 1.78 -4.06 -9.04
CA ALA A 115 0.33 -4.03 -8.88
C ALA A 115 -0.11 -3.28 -7.62
N ALA A 116 0.58 -3.47 -6.50
CA ALA A 116 0.29 -2.78 -5.24
C ALA A 116 0.53 -1.27 -5.36
N THR A 117 1.67 -0.86 -5.93
CA THR A 117 2.00 0.55 -6.14
C THR A 117 1.01 1.24 -7.08
N THR A 118 0.69 0.62 -8.23
CA THR A 118 -0.28 1.16 -9.18
C THR A 118 -1.64 1.37 -8.52
N ARG A 119 -2.17 0.35 -7.82
CA ARG A 119 -3.46 0.46 -7.12
C ARG A 119 -3.47 1.54 -6.05
N ALA A 120 -2.38 1.65 -5.28
CA ALA A 120 -2.30 2.64 -4.22
C ALA A 120 -2.26 4.07 -4.76
N ILE A 121 -1.49 4.32 -5.82
CA ILE A 121 -1.40 5.65 -6.43
C ILE A 121 -2.70 6.01 -7.14
N GLU A 122 -3.21 5.15 -8.02
CA GLU A 122 -4.46 5.43 -8.75
C GLU A 122 -5.66 5.54 -7.81
N GLY A 123 -5.72 4.70 -6.77
CA GLY A 123 -6.83 4.67 -5.83
C GLY A 123 -6.82 5.78 -4.78
N LEU A 124 -5.65 6.21 -4.30
CA LEU A 124 -5.55 7.21 -3.22
C LEU A 124 -5.17 8.60 -3.71
N VAL A 125 -4.33 8.69 -4.75
CA VAL A 125 -3.83 9.96 -5.30
C VAL A 125 -4.71 10.43 -6.46
N GLY A 126 -5.30 9.49 -7.22
CA GLY A 126 -6.16 9.80 -8.36
C GLY A 126 -5.40 10.26 -9.60
N ILE A 127 -4.15 9.82 -9.78
CA ILE A 127 -3.28 10.09 -10.93
C ILE A 127 -2.92 8.77 -11.60
N ALA A 128 -2.85 8.74 -12.93
CA ALA A 128 -2.50 7.55 -13.70
C ALA A 128 -1.00 7.22 -13.59
N VAL A 129 -0.69 5.92 -13.55
CA VAL A 129 0.71 5.44 -13.45
C VAL A 129 1.19 4.97 -14.81
N SER A 130 2.15 5.69 -15.39
CA SER A 130 2.73 5.36 -16.70
C SER A 130 3.65 4.14 -16.65
N THR A 131 4.53 4.06 -15.66
CA THR A 131 5.54 3.02 -15.54
C THR A 131 5.97 2.82 -14.09
N VAL A 132 6.14 1.56 -13.70
CA VAL A 132 6.70 1.16 -12.40
C VAL A 132 7.89 0.24 -12.62
N ASN A 133 9.08 0.78 -12.38
CA ASN A 133 10.34 0.04 -12.44
C ASN A 133 10.65 -0.52 -11.04
N VAL A 134 11.03 -1.80 -10.98
CA VAL A 134 11.39 -2.48 -9.74
C VAL A 134 12.77 -3.08 -9.90
N THR A 135 13.69 -2.64 -9.05
CA THR A 135 15.07 -3.10 -8.96
C THR A 135 15.26 -3.84 -7.63
N ILE A 136 15.61 -5.11 -7.71
CA ILE A 136 15.90 -5.94 -6.53
C ILE A 136 17.42 -5.98 -6.35
N THR A 137 17.92 -5.37 -5.27
CA THR A 137 19.37 -5.22 -5.05
C THR A 137 20.00 -6.34 -4.25
N ASP A 138 19.22 -6.99 -3.39
CA ASP A 138 19.72 -8.03 -2.49
C ASP A 138 18.60 -9.01 -2.07
N ILE A 139 18.99 -10.14 -1.48
CA ILE A 139 18.10 -11.13 -0.89
C ILE A 139 18.46 -11.31 0.59
N TYR A 140 17.51 -11.03 1.48
CA TYR A 140 17.67 -11.27 2.90
C TYR A 140 17.50 -12.76 3.23
N VAL A 141 18.49 -13.32 3.90
CA VAL A 141 18.44 -14.66 4.50
C VAL A 141 18.55 -14.49 6.00
N ALA A 142 17.52 -14.92 6.73
CA ALA A 142 17.56 -14.95 8.19
C ALA A 142 18.74 -15.83 8.63
N LYS A 143 19.75 -15.22 9.25
CA LYS A 143 20.81 -15.97 9.92
C LYS A 143 20.29 -16.43 11.27
N GLU A 144 20.47 -17.71 11.57
CA GLU A 144 20.33 -18.19 12.94
C GLU A 144 21.34 -17.42 13.82
N PRO A 145 20.97 -17.00 15.04
CA PRO A 145 21.93 -16.41 15.95
C PRO A 145 23.02 -17.46 16.22
N GLU A 146 24.26 -17.16 15.86
CA GLU A 146 25.38 -17.93 16.38
C GLU A 146 25.46 -17.67 17.88
N ASP A 147 25.04 -18.65 18.69
CA ASP A 147 25.30 -18.72 20.12
C ASP A 147 26.82 -18.69 20.32
N ASN A 148 27.39 -17.48 20.46
CA ASN A 148 28.74 -17.27 20.93
C ASN A 148 28.74 -17.39 22.47
N ASP A 149 28.43 -18.59 22.95
CA ASP A 149 28.83 -19.04 24.28
C ASP A 149 30.32 -19.39 24.21
N VAL A 150 31.17 -18.42 24.53
CA VAL A 150 32.56 -18.68 24.93
C VAL A 150 32.78 -18.14 26.35
N ALA A 151 32.76 -19.14 27.24
CA ALA A 151 33.19 -19.26 28.63
C ALA A 151 34.12 -18.19 29.22
#